data_AF-A0A673FNC2-F1
#
_entry.id   AF-A0A673FNC2-F1
#
_cell.length_a   1.000
_cell.length_b   1.000
_cell.length_c   1.000
_cell.angle_alpha   90.00
_cell.angle_beta   90.00
_cell.angle_gamma   90.00
#
_symmetry.space_group_name_H-M   'P 1'
#
loop_
_entity.id
_entity.type
_entity.pdbx_description
1 polymer ?
#
loop_
_entity_poly.entity_id
_entity_poly.type
_entity_poly.pdbx_seq_one_letter_code
_entity_poly.pdbx_strand_id
1 'polypeptide(L)'
;MATPMHRLIARRQAEANKQHVRCQKCLEYGHWSYECSGKRKYLYRPSRTAELKKRLKDKEKNPSDDLGRSFISEDPSIITLLYIANIST
;
A
#
# COMPACT_ATOMS: atom_id res chain seq x y z
N MET A 1 24.92 -4.29 -4.32
CA MET A 1 23.70 -4.81 -5.00
C MET A 1 23.32 -6.11 -4.32
N ALA A 2 22.12 -6.23 -3.74
CA ALA A 2 21.76 -7.44 -2.99
C ALA A 2 21.74 -8.66 -3.93
N THR A 3 22.60 -9.65 -3.67
CA THR A 3 22.69 -10.84 -4.52
C THR A 3 21.40 -11.68 -4.38
N PRO A 4 21.03 -12.48 -5.39
CA PRO A 4 19.81 -13.29 -5.37
C PRO A 4 19.69 -14.19 -4.13
N MET A 5 20.82 -14.69 -3.61
CA MET A 5 20.89 -15.49 -2.39
C MET A 5 20.46 -14.72 -1.14
N HIS A 6 20.83 -13.43 -1.00
CA HIS A 6 20.40 -12.61 0.14
C HIS A 6 18.88 -12.43 0.18
N ARG A 7 18.23 -12.31 -0.99
CA ARG A 7 16.75 -12.24 -1.06
C ARG A 7 16.09 -13.54 -0.60
N LEU A 8 16.67 -14.70 -0.95
CA LEU A 8 16.14 -16.01 -0.55
C LEU A 8 16.30 -16.25 0.96
N ILE A 9 17.43 -15.87 1.53
CA ILE A 9 17.70 -15.99 2.97
C ILE A 9 16.75 -15.10 3.77
N ALA A 10 16.57 -13.83 3.34
CA ALA A 10 15.62 -12.91 3.97
C ALA A 10 14.17 -13.43 3.90
N ARG A 11 13.77 -14.04 2.78
CA ARG A 11 12.44 -14.65 2.63
C ARG A 11 12.26 -15.82 3.61
N ARG A 12 13.23 -16.73 3.70
CA ARG A 12 13.19 -17.86 4.65
C ARG A 12 13.18 -17.42 6.12
N GLN A 13 13.94 -16.38 6.47
CA GLN A 13 13.94 -15.79 7.82
C GLN A 13 12.59 -15.12 8.16
N ALA A 14 11.93 -14.51 7.18
CA ALA A 14 10.59 -13.95 7.34
C ALA A 14 9.52 -15.05 7.50
N GLU A 15 9.65 -16.16 6.78
CA GLU A 15 8.76 -17.34 6.93
C GLU A 15 8.92 -18.02 8.31
N ALA A 16 10.15 -18.07 8.84
CA ALA A 16 10.43 -18.64 10.15
C ALA A 16 9.85 -17.79 11.30
N ASN A 17 9.79 -16.47 11.13
CA ASN A 17 9.20 -15.57 12.11
C ASN A 17 7.68 -15.46 11.91
N LYS A 18 6.91 -16.31 12.62
CA LYS A 18 5.43 -16.27 12.65
C LYS A 18 4.87 -14.87 12.99
N GLN A 19 5.65 -14.02 13.66
CA GLN A 19 5.29 -12.64 14.00
C GLN A 19 5.00 -11.76 12.79
N HIS A 20 5.58 -12.02 11.61
CA HIS A 20 5.33 -11.22 10.41
C HIS A 20 4.16 -11.74 9.57
N VAL A 21 3.70 -12.96 9.84
CA VAL A 21 2.61 -13.59 9.08
C VAL A 21 1.29 -12.92 9.44
N ARG A 22 0.62 -12.34 8.44
CA ARG A 22 -0.72 -11.77 8.57
C ARG A 22 -1.79 -12.79 8.19
N CYS A 23 -2.72 -13.05 9.09
CA CYS A 23 -3.84 -13.95 8.86
C CYS A 23 -4.89 -13.30 7.94
N GLN A 24 -5.36 -14.01 6.91
CA GLN A 24 -6.37 -13.49 5.98
C GLN A 24 -7.79 -13.46 6.58
N LYS A 25 -8.06 -14.26 7.61
CA LYS A 25 -9.38 -14.34 8.27
C LYS A 25 -9.63 -13.18 9.25
N CYS A 26 -8.72 -12.97 10.18
CA CYS A 26 -8.86 -11.93 11.22
C CYS A 26 -8.04 -10.66 10.97
N LEU A 27 -7.11 -10.67 10.00
CA LEU A 27 -6.19 -9.58 9.66
C LEU A 27 -5.13 -9.25 10.72
N GLU A 28 -4.96 -10.10 11.74
CA GLU A 28 -3.94 -10.00 12.79
C GLU A 28 -2.64 -10.71 12.41
N TYR A 29 -1.57 -10.40 13.13
CA TYR A 29 -0.26 -11.01 12.96
C TYR A 29 -0.03 -12.17 13.94
N GLY A 30 0.90 -13.06 13.62
CA GLY A 30 1.38 -14.07 14.57
C GLY A 30 0.93 -15.51 14.27
N HIS A 31 0.03 -15.72 13.30
CA HIS A 31 -0.48 -17.06 12.98
C HIS A 31 -0.86 -17.20 11.50
N TRP A 32 -0.82 -18.44 11.02
CA TRP A 32 -1.28 -18.77 9.68
C TRP A 32 -2.79 -18.89 9.61
N SER A 33 -3.36 -18.68 8.42
CA SER A 33 -4.81 -18.74 8.22
C SER A 33 -5.44 -20.07 8.68
N TYR A 34 -4.72 -21.20 8.64
CA TYR A 34 -5.26 -22.49 9.10
C TYR A 34 -5.34 -22.63 10.63
N GLU A 35 -4.46 -21.96 11.39
CA GLU A 35 -4.43 -21.98 12.87
C GLU A 35 -5.43 -20.98 13.47
N CYS A 36 -5.99 -20.08 12.65
CA CYS A 36 -6.87 -19.01 13.11
C CYS A 36 -8.21 -19.56 13.64
N SER A 37 -8.41 -19.43 14.96
CA SER A 37 -9.65 -19.74 15.69
C SER A 37 -10.65 -18.57 15.73
N GLY A 38 -10.23 -17.37 15.32
CA GLY A 38 -11.07 -16.17 15.31
C GLY A 38 -12.15 -16.19 14.22
N LYS A 39 -13.21 -15.39 14.42
CA LYS A 39 -14.23 -15.14 13.39
C LYS A 39 -13.66 -14.26 12.27
N ARG A 40 -14.19 -14.41 11.05
CA ARG A 40 -13.79 -13.54 9.92
C ARG A 40 -14.18 -12.10 10.21
N LYS A 41 -13.20 -11.19 10.19
CA LYS A 41 -13.45 -9.76 10.38
C LYS A 41 -13.89 -9.15 9.05
N TYR A 42 -15.13 -8.65 8.99
CA TYR A 42 -15.57 -7.88 7.84
C TYR A 42 -15.02 -6.46 7.93
N LEU A 43 -14.14 -6.08 7.01
CA LEU A 43 -13.75 -4.70 6.80
C LEU A 43 -14.70 -4.08 5.78
N TYR A 44 -15.37 -2.99 6.17
CA TYR A 44 -16.24 -2.27 5.25
C TYR A 44 -15.44 -1.74 4.06
N ARG A 45 -15.83 -2.19 2.86
CA ARG A 45 -15.31 -1.68 1.58
C ARG A 45 -16.44 -0.92 0.89
N PRO A 46 -16.35 0.41 0.74
CA PRO A 46 -17.39 1.16 0.03
C PRO A 46 -17.44 0.73 -1.44
N SER A 47 -18.62 0.79 -2.05
CA SER A 47 -18.75 0.61 -3.49
C SER A 47 -18.09 1.77 -4.23
N ARG A 48 -17.68 1.54 -5.49
CA ARG A 48 -17.16 2.61 -6.36
C ARG A 48 -18.13 3.80 -6.46
N THR A 49 -19.44 3.53 -6.44
CA THR A 49 -20.47 4.58 -6.45
C THR A 49 -20.56 5.34 -5.13
N ALA A 50 -20.38 4.67 -3.98
CA ALA A 50 -20.30 5.32 -2.67
C ALA A 50 -19.06 6.22 -2.56
N GLU A 51 -17.92 5.77 -3.08
CA GLU A 51 -16.71 6.58 -3.15
C GLU A 51 -16.90 7.80 -4.05
N LEU A 52 -17.51 7.63 -5.23
CA LEU A 52 -17.79 8.72 -6.15
C LEU A 52 -18.70 9.77 -5.50
N LYS A 53 -19.78 9.33 -4.85
CA LYS A 53 -20.68 10.24 -4.11
C LYS A 53 -19.95 11.01 -3.01
N LYS A 54 -19.02 10.37 -2.31
CA LYS A 54 -18.18 11.06 -1.31
C LYS A 54 -17.32 12.13 -1.98
N ARG A 55 -16.63 11.80 -3.08
CA ARG A 55 -15.80 12.76 -3.83
C ARG A 55 -16.60 13.95 -4.37
N LEU A 56 -17.82 13.73 -4.89
CA LEU A 56 -18.68 14.83 -5.36
C LEU A 56 -19.08 15.77 -4.21
N LYS A 57 -19.49 15.21 -3.07
CA LYS A 57 -19.80 15.99 -1.87
C LYS A 57 -18.59 16.76 -1.34
N ASP A 58 -17.41 16.17 -1.43
CA ASP A 58 -16.17 16.83 -1.00
C ASP A 58 -15.82 18.00 -1.95
N LYS A 59 -16.04 17.85 -3.27
CA LYS A 59 -15.88 18.92 -4.27
C LYS A 59 -16.85 20.09 -4.06
N GLU A 60 -18.11 19.82 -3.71
CA GLU A 60 -19.10 20.86 -3.42
C GLU A 60 -18.73 21.68 -2.19
N LYS A 61 -18.06 21.07 -1.20
CA LYS A 61 -17.64 21.74 0.03
C LYS A 61 -16.38 22.57 -0.15
N ASN A 62 -15.41 22.06 -0.91
CA ASN A 62 -14.11 22.69 -1.13
C ASN A 62 -13.77 22.69 -2.64
N PRO A 63 -14.24 23.69 -3.41
CA PRO A 63 -14.02 23.74 -4.86
C PRO A 63 -12.57 24.05 -5.27
N SER A 64 -11.67 24.38 -4.33
CA SER A 64 -10.28 24.79 -4.58
C SER A 64 -9.27 23.66 -4.76
N ASP A 65 -9.59 22.42 -4.40
CA ASP A 65 -8.59 21.34 -4.23
C ASP A 65 -8.39 20.45 -5.47
N ASP A 66 -8.88 20.85 -6.64
CA ASP A 66 -8.98 19.99 -7.84
C ASP A 66 -7.66 19.81 -8.62
N LEU A 67 -6.61 20.58 -8.34
CA LEU A 67 -5.36 20.53 -9.11
C LEU A 67 -4.31 19.52 -8.60
N GLY A 68 -4.59 18.74 -7.55
CA GLY A 68 -3.51 18.00 -6.83
C GLY A 68 -3.72 16.50 -6.55
N ARG A 69 -4.79 15.84 -7.02
CA ARG A 69 -5.08 14.43 -6.61
C ARG A 69 -5.12 13.41 -7.75
N SER A 70 -5.17 13.85 -9.01
CA SER A 70 -4.85 13.00 -10.15
C SER A 70 -3.36 13.16 -10.45
N PHE A 71 -2.58 12.06 -10.47
CA PHE A 71 -1.16 12.03 -10.87
C PHE A 71 -0.10 12.44 -9.83
N ILE A 72 -0.16 11.91 -8.61
CA ILE A 72 1.08 11.61 -7.88
C ILE A 72 1.03 10.15 -7.44
N SER A 73 1.31 9.26 -8.39
CA SER A 73 2.30 8.24 -8.08
C SER A 73 3.62 9.00 -7.95
N GLU A 74 4.12 9.13 -6.73
CA GLU A 74 5.54 9.43 -6.52
C GLU A 74 6.31 8.21 -7.01
N ASP A 75 6.43 8.08 -8.33
CA ASP A 75 7.33 7.14 -8.97
C ASP A 75 8.73 7.74 -8.82
N PRO A 76 9.63 7.15 -8.00
CA PRO A 76 10.94 7.73 -7.67
C PRO A 76 11.89 7.85 -8.88
N SER A 77 11.48 7.39 -10.06
CA SER A 77 12.21 7.51 -11.33
C SER A 77 12.10 8.90 -11.98
N ILE A 78 11.01 9.64 -11.77
CA ILE A 78 10.82 10.96 -12.43
C ILE A 78 11.58 12.06 -11.68
N ILE A 79 11.62 12.01 -10.34
CA ILE A 79 12.34 12.98 -9.50
C ILE A 79 13.87 12.90 -9.74
N THR A 80 14.39 11.70 -9.94
CA THR A 80 15.83 11.49 -10.24
C THR A 80 16.22 12.00 -11.62
N LEU A 81 15.37 11.84 -12.64
CA LEU A 81 15.63 12.37 -13.99
C LEU A 81 15.69 13.91 -14.03
N LEU A 82 14.81 14.60 -13.30
CA LEU A 82 14.83 16.07 -13.21
C LEU A 82 16.04 16.60 -12.41
N TYR A 83 16.51 15.85 -11.41
CA TYR A 83 17.70 16.22 -10.64
C TYR A 83 18.99 16.01 -11.45
N ILE A 84 19.10 14.93 -12.23
CA ILE A 84 20.24 14.67 -13.12
C ILE A 84 20.34 15.75 -14.22
N ALA A 85 19.21 16.19 -14.78
CA ALA A 85 19.19 17.22 -15.82
C ALA A 85 19.60 18.63 -15.32
N ASN A 86 19.45 18.93 -14.03
CA ASN A 86 19.85 20.22 -13.43
C ASN A 86 21.31 20.26 -12.95
N ILE A 87 22.02 19.13 -12.90
CA ILE A 87 23.43 19.07 -12.47
C ILE A 87 24.38 19.24 -13.66
N SER A 88 23.91 19.07 -14.90
CA SER A 88 24.73 19.12 -16.12
C SER A 88 24.65 20.42 -16.92
N THR A 89 24.10 21.50 -16.36
CA THR A 89 24.12 22.85 -16.95
C THR A 89 24.87 23.82 -16.08
#